data_AF-A0A3Q3W7E2-F1
#
_entry.id   AF-A0A3Q3W7E2-F1
#
_cell.length_a   1.000
_cell.length_b   1.000
_cell.length_c   1.000
_cell.angle_alpha   90.00
_cell.angle_beta   90.00
_cell.angle_gamma   90.00
#
_symmetry.space_group_name_H-M   'P 1'
#
loop_
_entity.id
_entity.type
_entity.pdbx_description
1 polymer ?
#
loop_
_entity_poly.entity_id
_entity_poly.type
_entity_poly.pdbx_seq_one_letter_code
_entity_poly.pdbx_strand_id
1 'polypeptide(L)'
;MKDVEQKLRGTEKNTVLLRGKAPWGFALRGGAKRREPLLITKVEQGSVAAAVRLQTGDEMVSVNAVPLSGSAQEAISLVKSSHGTLTLVVRR
;
A
#
# COMPACT_ATOMS: atom_id res chain seq x y z
N MET A 1 -30.59 -9.26 11.75
CA MET A 1 -30.68 -8.90 10.30
C MET A 1 -30.24 -7.47 10.00
N LYS A 2 -30.01 -6.61 11.01
CA LYS A 2 -29.49 -5.24 10.81
C LYS A 2 -27.95 -5.17 10.72
N ASP A 3 -27.28 -6.29 10.97
CA ASP A 3 -25.81 -6.39 11.12
C ASP A 3 -25.06 -6.53 9.79
N VAL A 4 -25.77 -6.80 8.68
CA VAL A 4 -25.16 -7.01 7.36
C VAL A 4 -25.00 -5.69 6.59
N GLU A 5 -25.87 -4.69 6.82
CA GLU A 5 -25.85 -3.42 6.07
C GLU A 5 -24.88 -2.37 6.64
N GLN A 6 -24.29 -2.59 7.82
CA GLN A 6 -23.38 -1.62 8.43
C GLN A 6 -21.89 -1.81 8.07
N LYS A 7 -21.53 -2.89 7.34
CA LYS A 7 -20.13 -3.22 7.00
C LYS A 7 -19.66 -2.76 5.60
N LEU A 8 -20.42 -1.91 4.91
CA LEU A 8 -20.08 -1.44 3.56
C LEU A 8 -19.64 0.03 3.50
N ARG A 9 -19.48 0.71 4.65
CA ARG A 9 -19.18 2.16 4.70
C ARG A 9 -17.72 2.56 4.90
N GLY A 10 -16.74 1.66 4.79
CA GLY A 10 -15.36 2.00 5.19
C GLY A 10 -14.23 1.32 4.42
N THR A 11 -14.26 1.34 3.08
CA THR A 11 -13.10 0.85 2.30
C THR A 11 -12.90 1.68 1.03
N GLU A 12 -12.66 2.98 1.17
CA GLU A 12 -12.27 3.80 0.02
C GLU A 12 -10.88 3.36 -0.43
N LYS A 13 -10.77 2.97 -1.71
CA LYS A 13 -9.49 2.60 -2.33
C LYS A 13 -8.95 3.82 -3.05
N ASN A 14 -7.77 4.27 -2.65
CA ASN A 14 -7.07 5.40 -3.24
C ASN A 14 -5.90 4.93 -4.08
N THR A 15 -5.81 5.42 -5.32
CA THR A 15 -4.67 5.18 -6.21
C THR A 15 -3.62 6.27 -6.00
N VAL A 16 -2.38 5.86 -5.80
CA VAL A 16 -1.24 6.73 -5.54
C VAL A 16 -0.15 6.45 -6.59
N LEU A 17 0.30 7.49 -7.29
CA LEU A 17 1.35 7.39 -8.31
C LEU A 17 2.63 8.06 -7.82
N LEU A 18 3.70 7.28 -7.65
CA LEU A 18 5.03 7.75 -7.34
C LEU A 18 5.87 7.76 -8.62
N ARG A 19 6.57 8.86 -8.88
CA ARG A 19 7.51 9.00 -10.00
C ARG A 19 8.93 9.11 -9.46
N GLY A 20 9.88 8.43 -10.10
CA GLY A 20 11.28 8.43 -9.70
C GLY A 20 11.89 7.03 -9.67
N LYS A 21 12.76 6.78 -8.69
CA LYS A 21 13.47 5.51 -8.51
C LYS A 21 13.41 5.07 -7.06
N ALA A 22 13.55 3.76 -6.80
CA ALA A 22 13.71 3.24 -5.45
C ALA A 22 15.00 3.81 -4.78
N PRO A 23 15.02 3.98 -3.45
CA PRO A 23 13.94 3.70 -2.50
C PRO A 23 12.81 4.75 -2.56
N TRP A 24 11.57 4.28 -2.50
CA TRP A 24 10.36 5.12 -2.63
C TRP A 24 10.01 5.91 -1.37
N GLY A 25 10.70 5.66 -0.25
CA GLY A 25 10.56 6.43 0.98
C GLY A 25 9.41 6.01 1.89
N PHE A 26 9.06 4.73 1.91
CA PHE A 26 8.12 4.16 2.88
C PHE A 26 8.57 2.77 3.35
N ALA A 27 8.04 2.33 4.48
CA ALA A 27 8.21 0.97 5.00
C ALA A 27 6.88 0.21 4.96
N LEU A 28 6.96 -1.09 4.69
CA LEU A 28 5.82 -2.01 4.63
C LEU A 28 5.97 -3.09 5.71
N ARG A 29 4.88 -3.43 6.39
CA ARG A 29 4.81 -4.55 7.34
C ARG A 29 3.57 -5.40 7.08
N GLY A 30 3.57 -6.60 7.63
CA GLY A 30 2.42 -7.46 7.77
C GLY A 30 2.46 -8.61 6.79
N GLY A 31 1.31 -8.96 6.25
CA GLY A 31 1.09 -10.04 5.31
C GLY A 31 0.50 -11.30 5.93
N ALA A 32 0.00 -12.17 5.07
CA ALA A 32 -0.81 -13.34 5.43
C ALA A 32 -0.13 -14.27 6.45
N LYS A 33 1.20 -14.45 6.35
CA LYS A 33 1.98 -15.26 7.30
C LYS A 33 1.89 -14.75 8.75
N ARG A 34 1.69 -13.44 8.93
CA ARG A 34 1.53 -12.79 10.25
C ARG A 34 0.07 -12.57 10.63
N ARG A 35 -0.89 -12.92 9.76
CA ARG A 35 -2.32 -12.58 9.90
C ARG A 35 -2.53 -11.07 10.09
N GLU A 36 -1.67 -10.27 9.49
CA GLU A 36 -1.74 -8.80 9.50
C GLU A 36 -1.94 -8.30 8.05
N PRO A 37 -2.70 -7.22 7.83
CA PRO A 37 -2.77 -6.57 6.52
C PRO A 37 -1.41 -6.00 6.11
N LEU A 38 -1.23 -5.72 4.81
CA LEU A 38 0.00 -5.12 4.28
C LEU A 38 -0.02 -3.61 4.55
N LEU A 39 0.53 -3.18 5.68
CA LEU A 39 0.42 -1.80 6.16
C LEU A 39 1.68 -0.98 5.90
N ILE A 40 1.48 0.27 5.49
CA ILE A 40 2.52 1.28 5.50
C ILE A 40 2.79 1.67 6.97
N THR A 41 4.00 1.42 7.45
CA THR A 41 4.38 1.68 8.85
C THR A 41 5.27 2.90 9.04
N LYS A 42 5.88 3.39 7.96
CA LYS A 42 6.69 4.60 7.96
C LYS A 42 6.62 5.27 6.60
N VAL A 43 6.62 6.60 6.59
CA VAL A 43 6.83 7.42 5.40
C VAL A 43 7.94 8.40 5.74
N GLU A 44 9.02 8.37 4.97
CA GLU A 44 10.19 9.22 5.20
C GLU A 44 9.86 10.67 4.80
N GLN A 45 10.21 11.63 5.65
CA GLN A 45 10.01 13.04 5.36
C GLN A 45 10.82 13.47 4.13
N GLY A 46 10.23 14.29 3.27
CA GLY A 46 10.87 14.76 2.03
C GLY A 46 10.96 13.71 0.91
N SER A 47 10.43 12.50 1.13
CA SER A 47 10.41 11.46 0.09
C SER A 47 9.30 11.66 -0.94
N VAL A 48 9.41 10.95 -2.06
CA VAL A 48 8.33 10.88 -3.07
C VAL A 48 7.05 10.30 -2.50
N ALA A 49 7.11 9.37 -1.54
CA ALA A 49 5.94 8.86 -0.83
C ALA A 49 5.26 9.94 0.03
N ALA A 50 6.03 10.80 0.70
CA ALA A 50 5.47 11.92 1.45
C ALA A 50 4.81 12.96 0.52
N ALA A 51 5.43 13.25 -0.63
CA ALA A 51 4.90 14.21 -1.60
C ALA A 51 3.54 13.82 -2.18
N VAL A 52 3.29 12.52 -2.35
CA VAL A 52 2.02 11.97 -2.86
C VAL A 52 1.00 11.67 -1.76
N ARG A 53 1.27 12.12 -0.52
CA ARG A 53 0.41 11.91 0.65
C ARG A 53 0.11 10.45 0.95
N LEU A 54 1.07 9.55 0.72
CA LEU A 54 1.03 8.21 1.31
C LEU A 54 1.15 8.35 2.84
N GLN A 55 0.36 7.59 3.60
CA GLN A 55 0.27 7.74 5.05
C GLN A 55 0.56 6.44 5.79
N THR A 56 1.02 6.56 7.02
CA THR A 56 1.09 5.41 7.92
C THR A 56 -0.31 4.92 8.24
N GLY A 57 -0.49 3.61 8.30
CA GLY A 57 -1.79 2.97 8.46
C GLY A 57 -2.49 2.65 7.13
N ASP A 58 -2.05 3.22 6.00
CA ASP A 58 -2.55 2.84 4.67
C ASP A 58 -2.31 1.34 4.43
N GLU A 59 -3.35 0.60 4.03
CA GLU A 59 -3.22 -0.80 3.63
C GLU A 59 -2.96 -0.90 2.13
N MET A 60 -1.82 -1.46 1.74
CA MET A 60 -1.47 -1.72 0.35
C MET A 60 -2.24 -2.93 -0.18
N VAL A 61 -3.08 -2.70 -1.20
CA VAL A 61 -3.90 -3.75 -1.82
C VAL A 61 -3.44 -4.11 -3.24
N SER A 62 -2.70 -3.23 -3.92
CA SER A 62 -2.15 -3.48 -5.26
C SER A 62 -0.87 -2.69 -5.51
N VAL A 63 0.02 -3.26 -6.34
CA VAL A 63 1.24 -2.63 -6.87
C VAL A 63 1.25 -2.76 -8.39
N ASN A 64 1.40 -1.65 -9.12
CA ASN A 64 1.45 -1.58 -10.58
C ASN A 64 0.33 -2.38 -11.27
N ALA A 65 -0.91 -2.19 -10.81
CA ALA A 65 -2.10 -2.89 -11.28
C ALA A 65 -2.12 -4.41 -11.01
N VAL A 66 -1.15 -4.95 -10.26
CA VAL A 66 -1.16 -6.33 -9.75
C VAL A 66 -1.82 -6.33 -8.37
N PRO A 67 -2.99 -6.96 -8.18
CA PRO A 67 -3.58 -7.14 -6.85
C PRO A 67 -2.70 -8.05 -6.01
N LEU A 68 -2.50 -7.71 -4.74
CA LEU A 68 -1.65 -8.50 -3.85
C LEU A 68 -2.44 -9.67 -3.25
N SER A 69 -1.79 -10.83 -3.15
CA SER A 69 -2.35 -12.00 -2.44
C SER A 69 -2.35 -11.85 -0.91
N GLY A 70 -1.74 -10.77 -0.41
CA GLY A 70 -1.43 -10.57 1.00
C GLY A 70 -0.02 -11.05 1.40
N SER A 71 0.79 -11.54 0.46
CA SER A 71 2.19 -11.86 0.73
C SER A 71 3.07 -10.60 0.82
N ALA A 72 3.76 -10.42 1.94
CA ALA A 72 4.71 -9.32 2.09
C ALA A 72 5.91 -9.45 1.15
N GLN A 73 6.36 -10.67 0.88
CA GLN A 73 7.47 -10.90 -0.06
C GLN A 73 7.08 -10.51 -1.49
N GLU A 74 5.86 -10.85 -1.92
CA GLU A 74 5.32 -10.44 -3.21
C GLU A 74 5.29 -8.91 -3.35
N ALA A 75 4.71 -8.23 -2.36
CA ALA A 75 4.62 -6.78 -2.34
C ALA A 75 6.01 -6.11 -2.39
N ILE A 76 6.96 -6.60 -1.59
CA ILE A 76 8.33 -6.08 -1.56
C ILE A 76 9.02 -6.27 -2.92
N SER A 77 8.86 -7.44 -3.54
CA SER A 77 9.46 -7.73 -4.85
C SER A 77 8.93 -6.79 -5.92
N LEU A 78 7.60 -6.62 -6.01
CA LEU A 78 6.97 -5.72 -6.99
C LEU A 78 7.37 -4.26 -6.80
N VAL A 79 7.46 -3.79 -5.55
CA VAL A 79 7.90 -2.42 -5.22
C VAL A 79 9.37 -2.21 -5.62
N LYS A 80 10.24 -3.19 -5.35
CA LYS A 80 11.68 -3.11 -5.66
C LYS A 80 11.97 -3.21 -7.16
N SER A 81 11.17 -3.97 -7.91
CA SER A 81 11.31 -4.10 -9.37
C SER A 81 10.69 -2.94 -10.15
N SER A 82 10.08 -1.98 -9.46
CA SER A 82 9.49 -0.79 -10.09
C SER A 82 10.58 0.23 -10.43
N HIS A 83 10.61 0.67 -11.69
CA HIS A 83 11.57 1.65 -12.20
C HIS A 83 10.83 2.79 -12.91
N GLY A 84 11.21 4.03 -12.66
CA GLY A 84 10.58 5.22 -13.24
C GLY A 84 9.24 5.58 -12.59
N THR A 85 8.37 4.60 -12.37
CA THR A 85 7.08 4.79 -11.71
C THR A 85 6.72 3.62 -10.80
N LEU A 86 5.95 3.92 -9.76
CA LEU A 86 5.31 2.96 -8.86
C LEU A 86 3.88 3.42 -8.64
N THR A 87 2.90 2.59 -9.02
CA THR A 87 1.48 2.84 -8.74
C THR A 87 1.04 1.93 -7.61
N LEU A 88 0.48 2.50 -6.55
CA LEU A 88 -0.09 1.77 -5.43
C LEU A 88 -1.60 1.99 -5.41
N VAL A 89 -2.35 0.96 -5.04
CA VAL A 89 -3.71 1.14 -4.55
C VAL A 89 -3.69 0.86 -3.06
N VAL A 90 -4.17 1.81 -2.27
CA VAL A 90 -4.24 1.71 -0.81
C VAL A 90 -5.66 1.82 -0.32
N ARG A 91 -5.94 1.23 0.84
CA ARG A 91 -7.21 1.37 1.57
C ARG A 91 -6.97 2.16 2.86
N ARG A 92 -7.88 3.08 3.14
CA ARG A 92 -7.94 3.92 4.34
C ARG A 92 -9.19 3.61 5.16
#